data_AF-A0A3S4DN60-F1
#
_entry.id   AF-A0A3S4DN60-F1
#
_cell.length_a   1.000
_cell.length_b   1.000
_cell.length_c   1.000
_cell.angle_alpha   90.00
_cell.angle_beta   90.00
_cell.angle_gamma   90.00
#
_symmetry.space_group_name_H-M   'P 1'
#
loop_
_entity.id
_entity.type
_entity.pdbx_description
1 polymer ?
#
loop_
_entity_poly.entity_id
_entity_poly.type
_entity_poly.pdbx_seq_one_letter_code
_entity_poly.pdbx_strand_id
1 'polypeptide(L)'
;MTLQNLATHTSGLPLFVPDNVTNTAQLMDYYKNWTPTQTVGSYRIYSNLGIGMLGMIAANSLNQPFADAMEQRLLAGLGMKHSFVNVPPRAMADYAQGYNKEDQPVRVTPARLTPSHTA
;
A
#
# COMPACT_ATOMS: atom_id res chain seq x y z
N MET A 1 -1.97 -19.83 2.14
CA MET A 1 -2.27 -18.42 2.45
C MET A 1 -3.54 -18.01 1.75
N THR A 2 -4.46 -17.31 2.43
CA THR A 2 -5.72 -16.81 1.86
C THR A 2 -5.74 -15.27 1.83
N LEU A 3 -6.70 -14.68 1.11
CA LEU A 3 -6.95 -13.22 1.17
C LEU A 3 -7.29 -12.76 2.60
N GLN A 4 -8.02 -13.58 3.35
CA GLN A 4 -8.30 -13.32 4.77
C GLN A 4 -7.00 -13.19 5.57
N ASN A 5 -6.01 -14.07 5.35
CA ASN A 5 -4.75 -14.00 6.06
C ASN A 5 -3.98 -12.70 5.76
N LEU A 6 -4.06 -12.20 4.53
CA LEU A 6 -3.50 -10.90 4.17
C LEU A 6 -4.23 -9.76 4.89
N ALA A 7 -5.56 -9.81 4.92
CA ALA A 7 -6.42 -8.82 5.57
C ALA A 7 -6.25 -8.77 7.10
N THR A 8 -5.99 -9.91 7.73
CA THR A 8 -5.89 -10.02 9.20
C THR A 8 -4.46 -10.00 9.72
N HIS A 9 -3.48 -9.73 8.85
CA HIS A 9 -2.07 -9.77 9.19
C HIS A 9 -1.62 -11.12 9.78
N THR A 10 -2.14 -12.23 9.24
CA THR A 10 -1.78 -13.59 9.65
C THR A 10 -1.16 -14.39 8.51
N SER A 11 -0.68 -13.72 7.46
CA SER A 11 0.09 -14.36 6.40
C SER A 11 1.45 -14.82 6.90
N GLY A 12 2.10 -14.03 7.75
CA GLY A 12 3.51 -14.20 8.15
C GLY A 12 4.47 -13.24 7.44
N LEU A 13 3.97 -12.41 6.52
CA LEU A 13 4.79 -11.39 5.84
C LEU A 13 5.34 -10.36 6.84
N PRO A 14 6.54 -9.80 6.59
CA PRO A 14 7.16 -8.85 7.51
C PRO A 14 6.47 -7.47 7.47
N LEU A 15 6.83 -6.63 8.44
CA LEU A 15 6.34 -5.25 8.55
C LEU A 15 6.75 -4.38 7.36
N PHE A 16 8.04 -4.42 7.02
CA PHE A 16 8.65 -3.56 6.01
C PHE A 16 9.11 -4.35 4.80
N VAL A 17 9.12 -3.66 3.66
CA VAL A 17 9.74 -4.14 2.43
C VAL A 17 11.24 -4.30 2.69
N PRO A 18 11.86 -5.44 2.34
CA PRO A 18 13.30 -5.59 2.44
C PRO A 18 14.06 -4.51 1.68
N ASP A 19 15.18 -4.03 2.22
CA ASP A 19 15.92 -2.89 1.66
C ASP A 19 16.41 -3.12 0.22
N ASN A 20 16.67 -4.38 -0.14
CA ASN A 20 17.11 -4.78 -1.48
C ASN A 20 15.98 -4.80 -2.53
N VAL A 21 14.73 -4.65 -2.11
CA VAL A 21 13.56 -4.54 -3.01
C VAL A 21 13.28 -3.07 -3.27
N THR A 22 13.61 -2.62 -4.49
CA THR A 22 13.58 -1.20 -4.88
C THR A 22 12.63 -0.90 -6.04
N ASN A 23 12.09 -1.92 -6.72
CA ASN A 23 11.10 -1.77 -7.78
C ASN A 23 10.03 -2.87 -7.75
N THR A 24 8.95 -2.68 -8.51
CA THR A 24 7.79 -3.59 -8.54
C THR A 24 8.15 -5.01 -8.97
N ALA A 25 9.06 -5.19 -9.93
CA ALA A 25 9.47 -6.53 -10.37
C ALA A 25 10.15 -7.30 -9.22
N GLN A 26 11.07 -6.65 -8.51
CA GLN A 26 11.71 -7.21 -7.32
C GLN A 26 10.71 -7.50 -6.21
N LEU A 27 9.67 -6.67 -6.04
CA LEU A 27 8.61 -6.93 -5.07
C LEU A 27 7.80 -8.18 -5.44
N MET A 28 7.46 -8.35 -6.72
CA MET A 28 6.76 -9.53 -7.20
C MET A 28 7.61 -10.79 -7.03
N ASP A 29 8.91 -10.71 -7.32
CA ASP A 29 9.81 -11.83 -7.12
C ASP A 29 10.03 -12.15 -5.65
N TYR A 30 10.06 -11.13 -4.77
CA TYR A 30 10.03 -11.34 -3.33
C TYR A 30 8.78 -12.12 -2.90
N TYR A 31 7.59 -11.72 -3.37
CA TYR A 31 6.35 -12.42 -3.04
C TYR A 31 6.31 -13.86 -3.53
N LYS A 32 6.82 -14.14 -4.74
CA LYS A 32 6.88 -15.51 -5.28
C LYS A 32 7.80 -16.43 -4.48
N ASN A 33 8.89 -15.90 -3.94
CA ASN A 33 9.92 -16.66 -3.24
C ASN A 33 9.74 -16.64 -1.71
N TRP A 34 8.83 -15.84 -1.19
CA TRP A 34 8.60 -15.71 0.24
C TRP A 34 8.03 -17.01 0.83
N THR A 35 8.65 -17.49 1.91
CA THR A 35 8.22 -18.67 2.65
C THR A 35 7.96 -18.28 4.12
N PRO A 36 6.80 -18.65 4.69
CA PRO A 36 6.51 -18.36 6.09
C PRO A 36 7.41 -19.16 7.04
N THR A 37 7.81 -18.55 8.15
CA THR A 37 8.57 -19.22 9.22
C THR A 37 7.67 -19.85 10.29
N GLN A 38 6.38 -19.50 10.31
CA GLN A 38 5.35 -20.12 11.16
C GLN A 38 4.18 -20.65 10.32
N THR A 39 3.27 -21.41 10.93
CA THR A 39 2.06 -21.85 10.25
C THR A 39 1.21 -20.64 9.85
N VAL A 40 0.83 -20.54 8.58
CA VAL A 40 -0.02 -19.45 8.10
C VAL A 40 -1.35 -19.46 8.84
N GLY A 41 -1.78 -18.29 9.34
CA GLY A 41 -3.01 -18.15 10.12
C GLY A 41 -2.83 -18.32 11.63
N SER A 42 -1.69 -18.84 12.12
CA SER A 42 -1.54 -19.13 13.56
C SER A 42 -1.06 -17.94 14.39
N TYR A 43 -0.43 -16.94 13.77
CA TYR A 43 0.06 -15.74 14.46
C TYR A 43 -0.33 -14.47 13.70
N ARG A 44 -0.56 -13.39 14.47
CA ARG A 44 -0.71 -12.04 13.91
C ARG A 44 0.63 -11.32 13.91
N ILE A 45 1.13 -10.99 12.73
CA ILE A 45 2.33 -10.15 12.51
C ILE A 45 1.88 -8.98 11.63
N TYR A 46 1.79 -7.77 12.22
CA TYR A 46 1.37 -6.58 11.47
C TYR A 46 2.30 -6.37 10.26
N SER A 47 1.71 -6.25 9.09
CA SER A 47 2.43 -6.29 7.81
C SER A 47 1.85 -5.32 6.80
N ASN A 48 2.65 -4.31 6.42
CA ASN A 48 2.31 -3.42 5.31
C ASN A 48 2.35 -4.18 3.97
N LEU A 49 3.25 -5.18 3.82
CA LEU A 49 3.28 -6.02 2.62
C LEU A 49 2.02 -6.88 2.49
N GLY A 50 1.56 -7.49 3.58
CA GLY A 50 0.38 -8.33 3.56
C GLY A 50 -0.86 -7.56 3.13
N ILE A 51 -1.13 -6.43 3.80
CA ILE A 51 -2.30 -5.61 3.47
C ILE A 51 -2.13 -4.87 2.13
N GLY A 52 -0.90 -4.50 1.76
CA GLY A 52 -0.57 -3.93 0.45
C GLY A 52 -0.84 -4.91 -0.69
N MET A 53 -0.41 -6.17 -0.56
CA MET A 53 -0.71 -7.24 -1.51
C MET A 53 -2.22 -7.45 -1.66
N LEU A 54 -2.98 -7.43 -0.55
CA LEU A 54 -4.44 -7.51 -0.62
C LEU A 54 -5.02 -6.37 -1.46
N GLY A 55 -4.58 -5.14 -1.22
CA GLY A 55 -5.00 -3.97 -2.01
C GLY A 55 -4.70 -4.13 -3.50
N MET A 56 -3.51 -4.64 -3.84
CA MET A 56 -3.12 -4.92 -5.23
C MET A 56 -4.02 -5.99 -5.88
N ILE A 57 -4.30 -7.09 -5.17
CA ILE A 57 -5.18 -8.15 -5.68
C ILE A 57 -6.60 -7.64 -5.87
N ALA A 58 -7.12 -6.87 -4.90
CA ALA A 58 -8.46 -6.30 -4.97
C ALA A 58 -8.60 -5.34 -6.17
N ALA A 59 -7.64 -4.43 -6.37
CA ALA A 59 -7.64 -3.53 -7.52
C ALA A 59 -7.50 -4.29 -8.86
N ASN A 60 -6.63 -5.30 -8.90
CA ASN A 60 -6.47 -6.16 -10.08
C ASN A 60 -7.76 -6.91 -10.43
N SER A 61 -8.54 -7.36 -9.43
CA SER A 61 -9.85 -7.99 -9.68
C SER A 61 -10.88 -7.06 -10.34
N LEU A 62 -10.67 -5.73 -10.22
CA LEU A 62 -11.45 -4.69 -10.86
C LEU A 62 -10.85 -4.24 -12.20
N ASN A 63 -9.74 -4.83 -12.64
CA ASN A 63 -8.95 -4.39 -13.79
C ASN A 63 -8.56 -2.90 -13.72
N GLN A 64 -8.20 -2.42 -12.52
CA GLN A 64 -7.83 -1.02 -12.30
C GLN A 64 -6.56 -0.91 -11.46
N PRO A 65 -5.77 0.17 -11.65
CA PRO A 65 -4.78 0.58 -10.67
C PRO A 65 -5.42 0.84 -9.31
N PHE A 66 -4.70 0.57 -8.22
CA PHE A 66 -5.23 0.74 -6.86
C PHE A 66 -5.68 2.18 -6.58
N ALA A 67 -4.90 3.18 -7.00
CA ALA A 67 -5.25 4.59 -6.80
C ALA A 67 -6.58 4.94 -7.48
N ASP A 68 -6.80 4.47 -8.71
CA ASP A 68 -8.05 4.70 -9.44
C ASP A 68 -9.24 3.97 -8.78
N ALA A 69 -9.05 2.72 -8.36
CA ALA A 69 -10.09 1.98 -7.65
C ALA A 69 -10.47 2.67 -6.32
N MET A 70 -9.49 3.23 -5.62
CA MET A 70 -9.71 3.98 -4.38
C MET A 70 -10.46 5.29 -4.65
N GLU A 71 -9.93 6.15 -5.52
CA GLU A 71 -10.43 7.51 -5.72
C GLU A 71 -11.72 7.54 -6.53
N GLN A 72 -11.80 6.78 -7.63
CA GLN A 72 -12.92 6.83 -8.58
C GLN A 72 -14.10 5.94 -8.19
N ARG A 73 -13.88 4.91 -7.34
CA ARG A 73 -14.95 4.02 -6.88
C ARG A 73 -15.25 4.18 -5.39
N LEU A 74 -14.29 3.87 -4.52
CA LEU A 74 -14.56 3.79 -3.09
C LEU A 74 -14.85 5.18 -2.50
N LEU A 75 -13.90 6.12 -2.62
CA LEU A 75 -14.04 7.46 -2.05
C LEU A 75 -15.19 8.23 -2.72
N ALA A 76 -15.33 8.12 -4.03
CA ALA A 76 -16.47 8.69 -4.77
C ALA A 76 -17.82 8.11 -4.30
N GLY A 77 -17.92 6.78 -4.17
CA GLY A 77 -19.12 6.10 -3.70
C GLY A 77 -19.50 6.42 -2.26
N LEU A 78 -18.52 6.75 -1.42
CA LEU A 78 -18.71 7.23 -0.05
C LEU A 78 -18.93 8.75 0.05
N GLY A 79 -18.90 9.49 -1.06
CA GLY A 79 -19.04 10.95 -1.07
C GLY A 79 -17.87 11.72 -0.44
N MET A 80 -16.70 11.09 -0.31
CA MET A 80 -15.50 11.65 0.34
C MET A 80 -14.72 12.58 -0.61
N LYS A 81 -15.21 13.81 -0.79
CA LYS A 81 -14.67 14.78 -1.77
C LYS A 81 -13.31 15.43 -1.41
N HIS A 82 -12.86 15.24 -0.17
CA HIS A 82 -11.62 15.80 0.39
C HIS A 82 -10.73 14.70 0.98
N SER A 83 -10.68 13.56 0.31
CA SER A 83 -9.81 12.42 0.68
C SER A 83 -9.08 11.96 -0.57
N PHE A 84 -7.77 11.74 -0.46
CA PHE A 84 -6.90 11.58 -1.61
C PHE A 84 -5.86 10.49 -1.36
N VAL A 85 -5.59 9.67 -2.38
CA VAL A 85 -4.34 8.91 -2.47
C VAL A 85 -3.26 9.83 -3.02
N ASN A 86 -3.60 10.61 -4.06
CA ASN A 86 -2.73 11.61 -4.65
C ASN A 86 -3.35 13.01 -4.44
N VAL A 87 -2.72 13.84 -3.59
CA VAL A 87 -3.25 15.18 -3.31
C VAL A 87 -3.17 16.07 -4.57
N PRO A 88 -4.31 16.56 -5.11
CA PRO A 88 -4.30 17.35 -6.35
C PRO A 88 -3.85 18.80 -6.09
N PRO A 89 -3.37 19.53 -7.11
CA PRO A 89 -2.93 20.92 -6.97
C PRO A 89 -3.94 21.84 -6.27
N ARG A 90 -5.23 21.67 -6.59
CA ARG A 90 -6.32 22.46 -6.00
C ARG A 90 -6.50 22.29 -4.48
N ALA A 91 -5.94 21.24 -3.89
CA ALA A 91 -6.05 20.93 -2.46
C ALA A 91 -4.70 21.10 -1.73
N MET A 92 -3.63 21.49 -2.44
CA MET A 92 -2.30 21.63 -1.83
C MET A 92 -2.24 22.72 -0.75
N ALA A 93 -3.07 23.76 -0.86
CA ALA A 93 -3.18 24.80 0.15
C ALA A 93 -3.71 24.27 1.50
N ASP A 94 -4.53 23.21 1.47
CA ASP A 94 -5.09 22.56 2.66
C ASP A 94 -4.20 21.40 3.17
N TYR A 95 -3.13 21.06 2.44
CA TYR A 95 -2.25 19.95 2.79
C TYR A 95 -1.19 20.38 3.81
N ALA A 96 -1.49 20.11 5.08
CA ALA A 96 -0.62 20.41 6.21
C ALA A 96 0.84 19.92 6.01
N GLN A 97 1.78 20.72 6.52
CA GLN A 97 3.18 20.35 6.60
C GLN A 97 3.40 19.39 7.78
N GLY A 98 3.90 18.19 7.49
CA GLY A 98 4.38 17.29 8.53
C GLY A 98 5.73 17.76 9.06
N TYR A 99 5.98 17.54 10.34
CA TYR A 99 7.27 17.79 11.00
C TYR A 99 7.75 16.49 11.64
N ASN A 100 9.03 16.12 11.44
CA ASN A 100 9.63 14.95 12.07
C ASN A 100 10.03 15.24 13.54
N LYS A 101 10.68 14.29 14.21
CA LYS A 101 11.08 14.43 15.63
C LYS A 101 12.12 15.53 15.85
N GLU A 102 12.80 15.94 14.80
CA GLU A 102 13.81 16.99 14.78
C GLU A 102 13.23 18.35 14.31
N ASP A 103 11.90 18.49 14.28
CA ASP A 103 11.17 19.67 13.79
C ASP A 103 11.49 20.07 12.34
N GLN A 104 11.92 19.11 11.52
CA GLN A 104 12.17 19.34 10.10
C GLN A 104 10.91 19.06 9.26
N PRO A 105 10.63 19.89 8.24
CA PRO A 105 9.48 19.68 7.37
C PRO A 105 9.67 18.40 6.54
N VAL A 106 8.71 17.48 6.65
CA VAL A 106 8.68 16.24 5.89
C VAL A 106 7.29 16.01 5.26
N ARG A 107 7.28 15.40 4.08
CA ARG A 107 6.10 14.75 3.51
C ARG A 107 6.42 13.28 3.30
N VAL A 108 5.41 12.43 3.29
CA VAL A 108 5.62 11.04 2.86
C VAL A 108 6.16 11.07 1.43
N THR A 109 7.36 10.52 1.25
CA THR A 109 7.88 10.33 -0.10
C THR A 109 7.07 9.21 -0.76
N PRO A 110 6.73 9.31 -2.05
CA PRO A 110 6.16 8.18 -2.76
C PRO A 110 7.06 6.98 -2.50
N ALA A 111 6.49 5.90 -1.95
CA ALA A 111 7.27 4.68 -1.75
C ALA A 111 7.92 4.31 -3.09
N ARG A 112 9.18 3.84 -3.06
CA ARG A 112 9.94 3.41 -4.26
C ARG A 112 9.17 2.41 -5.15
N LEU A 113 8.08 1.84 -4.64
CA LEU A 113 7.25 0.79 -5.22
C LEU A 113 5.83 1.23 -5.61
N THR A 114 5.57 2.53 -5.75
CA THR A 114 4.31 2.96 -6.37
C THR A 114 4.29 2.50 -7.84
N PRO A 115 3.21 1.83 -8.31
CA PRO A 115 3.07 1.53 -9.73
C PRO A 115 3.10 2.86 -10.50
N SER A 116 4.13 3.06 -11.31
CA SER A 116 4.24 4.22 -12.18
C SER A 116 3.04 4.25 -13.12
N HIS A 117 2.30 5.37 -13.13
CA HIS A 117 1.38 5.67 -14.23
C HIS A 117 2.21 5.83 -15.51
N THR A 118 2.29 4.78 -16.32
CA THR A 118 2.55 4.92 -17.74
C THR A 118 1.20 4.89 -18.45
N ALA A 119 0.73 6.07 -18.84
CA ALA A 119 -0.14 6.27 -19.99
C ALA A 119 0.70 7.00 -21.05
#